data_AF-A0A8T4P4H1-F1
#
_entry.id   AF-A0A8T4P4H1-F1
#
_cell.length_a   1.000
_cell.length_b   1.000
_cell.length_c   1.000
_cell.angle_alpha   90.00
_cell.angle_beta   90.00
_cell.angle_gamma   90.00
#
_symmetry.space_group_name_H-M   'P 1'
#
loop_
_entity.id
_entity.type
_entity.pdbx_description
1 polymer ?
#
loop_
_entity_poly.entity_id
_entity_poly.type
_entity_poly.pdbx_seq_one_letter_code
_entity_poly.pdbx_strand_id
1 'polypeptide(L)'
;MVALQNKTERCINCHPYFEQLRPVIKGVVVFKHFLKDAPDFNVNLITDCKHEHFTRLHKFEETIDGNHIFRAIKGKKHLVYAIDKNHRPIFLRVFGNFKDYKKFLMNKKMILGMIGQP
;
A
#
# COMPACT_ATOMS: atom_id res chain seq x y z
N MET A 1 -7.02 14.51 9.57
CA MET A 1 -5.85 13.61 9.69
C MET A 1 -6.21 12.52 10.69
N VAL A 2 -6.18 11.25 10.30
CA VAL A 2 -6.50 10.12 11.21
C VAL A 2 -5.19 9.60 11.80
N ALA A 3 -5.06 9.64 13.13
CA ALA A 3 -3.91 9.11 13.84
C ALA A 3 -3.97 7.57 13.82
N LEU A 4 -2.91 6.91 13.35
CA LEU A 4 -2.77 5.46 13.47
C LEU A 4 -2.43 5.10 14.92
N GLN A 5 -3.23 4.21 15.52
CA GLN A 5 -2.89 3.62 16.82
C GLN A 5 -1.73 2.61 16.64
N ASN A 6 -0.64 2.82 17.38
CA ASN A 6 0.48 1.87 17.48
C ASN A 6 0.03 0.60 18.20
N LYS A 7 -0.56 -0.35 17.47
CA LYS A 7 -0.85 -1.69 17.98
C LYS A 7 0.38 -2.59 17.80
N THR A 8 0.90 -3.09 18.91
CA THR A 8 2.06 -4.00 19.02
C THR A 8 1.75 -5.46 18.69
N GLU A 9 0.52 -5.79 18.29
CA GLU A 9 0.14 -7.14 17.89
C GLU A 9 0.92 -7.55 16.63
N ARG A 10 1.68 -8.65 16.75
CA ARG A 10 2.47 -9.26 15.68
C ARG A 10 1.53 -9.63 14.52
N CYS A 11 1.81 -9.03 13.37
CA CYS A 11 1.07 -9.25 12.15
C CYS A 11 1.53 -10.56 11.52
N ILE A 12 0.73 -11.64 11.65
CA ILE A 12 1.12 -13.02 11.34
C ILE A 12 1.63 -13.19 9.89
N ASN A 13 1.26 -12.31 8.95
CA ASN A 13 1.72 -12.37 7.56
C ASN A 13 2.24 -11.03 7.01
N CYS A 14 2.71 -10.12 7.88
CA CYS A 14 3.40 -8.92 7.42
C CYS A 14 4.78 -9.24 6.87
N HIS A 15 5.19 -8.55 5.79
CA HIS A 15 6.60 -8.60 5.39
C HIS A 15 7.46 -7.83 6.41
N PRO A 16 8.68 -8.30 6.77
CA PRO A 16 9.55 -7.63 7.75
C PRO A 16 9.81 -6.14 7.45
N TYR A 17 9.97 -5.77 6.18
CA TYR A 17 10.07 -4.36 5.76
C TYR A 17 8.89 -3.50 6.24
N PHE A 18 7.67 -4.03 6.19
CA PHE A 18 6.51 -3.28 6.67
C PHE A 18 6.51 -3.19 8.20
N GLU A 19 6.89 -4.26 8.90
CA GLU A 19 6.97 -4.25 10.37
C GLU A 19 7.93 -3.19 10.90
N GLN A 20 9.05 -2.97 10.21
CA GLN A 20 10.03 -1.93 10.55
C GLN A 20 9.50 -0.51 10.31
N LEU A 21 8.71 -0.32 9.25
CA LEU A 21 8.14 0.98 8.89
C LEU A 21 6.90 1.32 9.74
N ARG A 22 6.17 0.31 10.22
CA ARG A 22 4.89 0.48 10.93
C ARG A 22 4.93 1.50 12.07
N PRO A 23 5.92 1.51 12.99
CA PRO A 23 5.94 2.44 14.11
C PRO A 23 6.10 3.90 13.71
N VAL A 24 6.63 4.15 12.50
CA VAL A 24 6.91 5.49 11.99
C VAL A 24 5.89 5.97 10.96
N ILE A 25 4.91 5.14 10.59
CA ILE A 25 3.88 5.50 9.60
C ILE A 25 3.04 6.67 10.12
N LYS A 26 2.95 7.75 9.33
CA LYS A 26 2.20 8.97 9.68
C LYS A 26 1.16 9.30 8.62
N GLY A 27 -0.12 9.26 9.00
CA GLY A 27 -1.22 9.60 8.11
C GLY A 27 -1.31 8.70 6.88
N VAL A 28 -2.19 9.03 5.94
CA VAL A 28 -2.38 8.29 4.69
C VAL A 28 -2.65 9.29 3.56
N VAL A 29 -2.07 9.03 2.38
CA VAL A 29 -2.36 9.78 1.14
C VAL A 29 -3.09 8.86 0.18
N VAL A 30 -4.24 9.30 -0.33
CA VAL A 30 -5.06 8.53 -1.27
C VAL A 30 -5.26 9.31 -2.54
N PHE A 31 -4.77 8.76 -3.66
CA PHE A 31 -4.91 9.43 -4.96
C PHE A 31 -6.26 9.21 -5.61
N LYS A 32 -6.65 10.17 -6.45
CA LYS A 32 -7.87 10.11 -7.28
C LYS A 32 -7.94 8.83 -8.10
N HIS A 33 -6.80 8.34 -8.63
CA HIS A 33 -6.78 7.08 -9.38
C HIS A 33 -7.15 5.87 -8.52
N PHE A 34 -6.65 5.81 -7.29
CA PHE A 34 -7.01 4.75 -6.36
C PHE A 34 -8.49 4.78 -6.01
N LEU A 35 -9.04 5.97 -5.71
CA LEU A 35 -10.47 6.14 -5.44
C LEU A 35 -11.34 5.77 -6.65
N LYS A 36 -10.87 6.01 -7.87
CA LYS A 36 -11.58 5.55 -9.08
C LYS A 36 -11.55 4.03 -9.22
N ASP A 37 -10.41 3.39 -8.93
CA ASP A 37 -10.29 1.94 -9.04
C ASP A 37 -11.05 1.21 -7.90
N ALA A 38 -11.20 1.86 -6.73
CA ALA A 38 -11.84 1.30 -5.54
C ALA A 38 -12.52 2.38 -4.67
N PRO A 39 -13.70 2.89 -5.09
CA PRO A 39 -14.37 4.03 -4.44
C PRO A 39 -14.78 3.76 -3.00
N ASP A 40 -15.21 2.54 -2.70
CA ASP A 40 -15.69 2.15 -1.37
C ASP A 40 -14.59 1.52 -0.49
N PHE A 41 -13.32 1.66 -0.87
CA PHE A 41 -12.24 1.03 -0.12
C PHE A 41 -11.87 1.84 1.12
N ASN A 42 -12.07 1.23 2.28
CA ASN A 42 -11.59 1.78 3.55
C ASN A 42 -10.06 1.55 3.67
N VAL A 43 -9.29 2.63 3.48
CA VAL A 43 -7.81 2.59 3.57
C VAL A 43 -7.28 2.23 4.96
N ASN A 44 -8.09 2.38 6.01
CA ASN A 44 -7.71 1.98 7.36
C ASN A 44 -7.51 0.47 7.48
N LEU A 45 -8.07 -0.33 6.56
CA LEU A 45 -7.87 -1.79 6.52
C LEU A 45 -6.43 -2.18 6.17
N ILE A 46 -5.66 -1.30 5.53
CA ILE A 46 -4.23 -1.54 5.33
C ILE A 46 -3.47 -1.20 6.61
N THR A 47 -3.85 -0.13 7.30
CA THR A 47 -3.08 0.36 8.45
C THR A 47 -3.40 -0.39 9.75
N ASP A 48 -4.58 -0.99 9.86
CA ASP A 48 -5.01 -1.75 11.05
C ASP A 48 -4.36 -3.15 11.15
N CYS A 49 -3.65 -3.60 10.11
CA CYS A 49 -3.01 -4.91 10.01
C CYS A 49 -3.96 -6.10 10.24
N LYS A 50 -5.29 -5.89 10.16
CA LYS A 50 -6.27 -6.96 10.30
C LYS A 50 -6.35 -7.74 9.00
N HIS A 51 -5.73 -8.92 8.99
CA HIS A 51 -5.71 -9.81 7.83
C HIS A 51 -7.08 -10.38 7.43
N GLU A 52 -8.11 -10.22 8.28
CA GLU A 52 -9.45 -10.79 8.06
C GLU A 52 -10.04 -10.41 6.69
N HIS A 53 -9.62 -9.28 6.12
CA HIS A 53 -10.09 -8.80 4.83
C HIS A 53 -9.14 -9.08 3.65
N PHE A 54 -8.00 -9.73 3.89
CA PHE A 54 -6.95 -9.89 2.88
C PHE A 54 -6.43 -11.32 2.81
N THR A 55 -6.39 -11.86 1.59
CA THR A 55 -5.66 -13.10 1.30
C THR A 55 -4.16 -12.89 1.45
N ARG A 56 -3.67 -11.67 1.20
CA ARG A 56 -2.29 -11.28 1.45
C ARG A 56 -2.23 -9.80 1.79
N LEU A 57 -1.53 -9.44 2.84
CA LEU A 57 -1.37 -8.05 3.26
C LEU A 57 0.13 -7.73 3.34
N HIS A 58 0.49 -6.48 3.02
CA HIS A 58 1.87 -5.99 3.11
C HIS A 58 2.94 -6.81 2.38
N LYS A 59 2.60 -7.42 1.23
CA LYS A 59 3.63 -8.06 0.39
C LYS A 59 4.57 -6.98 -0.13
N PHE A 60 5.83 -7.04 0.25
CA PHE A 60 6.88 -6.21 -0.36
C PHE A 60 7.09 -6.63 -1.81
N GLU A 61 7.15 -5.64 -2.71
CA GLU A 61 7.41 -5.85 -4.13
C GLU A 61 8.85 -5.42 -4.47
N GLU A 62 9.19 -4.17 -4.20
CA GLU A 62 10.52 -3.60 -4.43
C GLU A 62 10.67 -2.23 -3.75
N THR A 63 11.87 -1.64 -3.86
CA THR A 63 12.12 -0.24 -3.50
C THR A 63 12.47 0.56 -4.76
N ILE A 64 11.84 1.72 -4.94
CA ILE A 64 12.05 2.61 -6.08
C ILE A 64 12.34 4.02 -5.56
N ASP A 65 13.58 4.50 -5.77
CA ASP A 65 14.05 5.80 -5.27
C ASP A 65 13.67 6.03 -3.79
N GLY A 66 14.02 5.08 -2.92
CA GLY A 66 13.73 5.13 -1.48
C GLY A 66 12.24 5.02 -1.08
N ASN A 67 11.33 4.78 -2.03
CA ASN A 67 9.93 4.48 -1.74
C ASN A 67 9.73 2.96 -1.74
N HIS A 68 9.10 2.42 -0.71
CA HIS A 68 8.89 0.99 -0.56
C HIS A 68 7.52 0.62 -1.13
N ILE A 69 7.51 -0.21 -2.17
CA ILE A 69 6.28 -0.61 -2.85
C ILE A 69 5.75 -1.89 -2.23
N PHE A 70 4.47 -1.86 -1.90
CA PHE A 70 3.77 -2.99 -1.32
C PHE A 70 2.49 -3.32 -2.08
N ARG A 71 2.05 -4.56 -1.89
CA ARG A 71 0.80 -5.08 -2.42
C ARG A 71 -0.02 -5.74 -1.33
N ALA A 72 -1.32 -5.46 -1.35
CA ALA A 72 -2.34 -6.25 -0.68
C ALA A 72 -3.25 -6.94 -1.69
N ILE A 73 -3.80 -8.09 -1.32
CA ILE A 73 -4.73 -8.88 -2.12
C ILE A 73 -6.01 -9.05 -1.32
N LYS A 74 -7.12 -8.53 -1.87
CA LYS A 74 -8.47 -8.68 -1.33
C LYS A 74 -9.36 -9.29 -2.40
N GLY A 75 -9.76 -10.55 -2.21
CA GLY A 75 -10.40 -11.34 -3.27
C GLY A 75 -9.49 -11.44 -4.50
N LYS A 76 -9.98 -11.01 -5.67
CA LYS A 76 -9.22 -10.98 -6.94
C LYS A 76 -8.48 -9.65 -7.19
N LYS A 77 -8.60 -8.68 -6.28
CA LYS A 77 -8.03 -7.33 -6.46
C LYS A 77 -6.62 -7.25 -5.88
N HIS A 78 -5.71 -6.65 -6.65
CA HIS A 78 -4.36 -6.29 -6.23
C HIS A 78 -4.30 -4.80 -5.92
N LEU A 79 -4.18 -4.46 -4.64
CA LEU A 79 -4.08 -3.09 -4.17
C LEU A 79 -2.60 -2.75 -4.04
N VAL A 80 -2.16 -1.72 -4.74
CA VAL A 80 -0.76 -1.29 -4.74
C VAL A 80 -0.65 0.06 -4.06
N TYR A 81 0.27 0.13 -3.11
CA TYR A 81 0.58 1.35 -2.37
C TYR A 81 2.07 1.42 -2.09
N ALA A 82 2.58 2.62 -1.86
CA ALA A 82 3.96 2.87 -1.46
C ALA A 82 4.01 3.34 -0.02
N ILE A 83 5.15 3.18 0.66
CA ILE A 83 5.51 4.00 1.81
C ILE A 83 6.64 4.91 1.34
N ASP A 84 6.42 6.22 1.40
CA ASP A 84 7.42 7.21 0.98
C ASP A 84 8.52 7.43 2.02
N LYS A 85 9.51 8.25 1.66
CA LYS A 85 10.62 8.66 2.53
C LYS A 85 10.17 9.38 3.81
N ASN A 86 8.95 9.92 3.82
CA ASN A 86 8.33 10.58 4.99
C ASN A 86 7.45 9.62 5.80
N HIS A 87 7.54 8.32 5.52
CA HIS A 87 6.77 7.27 6.17
C HIS A 87 5.25 7.43 6.00
N ARG A 88 4.81 7.96 4.85
CA ARG A 88 3.39 8.07 4.50
C ARG A 88 3.02 6.93 3.56
N PRO A 89 1.98 6.14 3.86
CA PRO A 89 1.37 5.22 2.93
C PRO A 89 0.65 6.02 1.83
N ILE A 90 1.04 5.77 0.59
CA ILE A 90 0.51 6.42 -0.60
C ILE A 90 -0.21 5.36 -1.43
N PHE A 91 -1.53 5.46 -1.53
CA PHE A 91 -2.36 4.53 -2.28
C PHE A 91 -2.34 4.86 -3.76
N LEU A 92 -1.77 3.95 -4.57
CA LEU A 92 -1.48 4.21 -5.99
C LEU A 92 -2.63 3.75 -6.89
N ARG A 93 -2.88 2.44 -6.97
CA ARG A 93 -3.82 1.81 -7.91
C ARG A 93 -4.41 0.51 -7.36
N VAL A 94 -5.54 0.10 -7.93
CA VAL A 94 -6.10 -1.24 -7.72
C VAL A 94 -6.29 -1.94 -9.07
N PHE A 95 -5.85 -3.20 -9.16
CA PHE A 95 -5.95 -4.01 -10.38
C PHE A 95 -6.81 -5.24 -10.15
N GLY A 96 -7.72 -5.53 -11.08
CA GLY A 96 -8.57 -6.73 -11.03
C GLY A 96 -7.90 -8.01 -11.53
N ASN A 97 -6.71 -7.92 -12.11
CA ASN A 97 -5.97 -9.06 -12.63
C ASN A 97 -4.45 -8.87 -12.46
N PHE A 98 -3.73 -9.99 -12.51
CA PHE A 98 -2.28 -10.03 -12.28
C PHE A 98 -1.46 -9.44 -13.43
N LYS A 99 -1.95 -9.50 -14.68
CA LYS A 99 -1.23 -9.03 -15.87
C LYS A 99 -1.06 -7.51 -15.84
N ASP A 100 -2.13 -6.78 -15.56
CA ASP A 100 -2.11 -5.31 -15.50
C ASP A 100 -1.29 -4.83 -14.31
N TYR A 101 -1.43 -5.50 -13.15
CA TYR A 101 -0.58 -5.25 -11.99
C TYR A 101 0.91 -5.42 -12.33
N LYS A 102 1.29 -6.50 -13.02
CA LYS A 102 2.69 -6.72 -13.44
C LYS A 102 3.18 -5.62 -14.38
N LYS A 103 2.36 -5.25 -15.38
CA LYS A 103 2.68 -4.16 -16.31
C LYS A 103 2.87 -2.83 -15.57
N PHE A 104 2.07 -2.56 -14.55
CA PHE A 104 2.22 -1.38 -13.71
C PHE A 104 3.55 -1.37 -12.95
N LEU A 105 3.94 -2.49 -12.30
CA LEU A 105 5.22 -2.58 -11.58
C LEU A 105 6.43 -2.37 -12.50
N MET A 106 6.35 -2.80 -13.76
CA MET A 106 7.44 -2.57 -14.72
C MET A 106 7.61 -1.08 -15.09
N ASN A 107 6.58 -0.24 -14.90
CA ASN A 107 6.63 1.18 -15.25
C ASN A 107 7.04 2.06 -14.06
N LYS A 108 8.30 1.95 -13.65
CA LYS A 108 8.86 2.69 -12.50
C LYS A 108 8.71 4.21 -12.63
N LYS A 109 8.84 4.75 -13.85
CA LYS A 109 8.66 6.18 -14.14
C LYS A 109 7.23 6.64 -13.83
N MET A 110 6.23 5.85 -14.20
CA MET A 110 4.83 6.14 -13.85
C MET A 110 4.61 6.10 -12.34
N ILE A 111 5.13 5.08 -11.65
CA ILE A 111 5.01 4.95 -10.19
C ILE A 111 5.61 6.18 -9.49
N LEU A 112 6.82 6.58 -9.87
CA LEU A 112 7.47 7.77 -9.32
C LEU A 112 6.69 9.05 -9.63
N GLY A 113 6.15 9.18 -10.83
CA GLY A 113 5.29 10.30 -11.20
C GLY A 113 4.03 10.39 -10.33
N MET A 114 3.46 9.24 -9.92
CA MET A 114 2.33 9.21 -9.00
C MET A 114 2.75 9.57 -7.57
N ILE A 115 3.88 9.06 -7.08
CA ILE A 115 4.37 9.33 -5.72
C ILE A 115 4.76 10.81 -5.55
N GLY A 116 5.38 11.41 -6.58
CA GLY A 116 5.88 12.78 -6.56
C GLY A 116 4.83 13.88 -6.75
N GLN A 117 3.56 13.53 -6.96
CA GLN A 117 2.44 14.47 -7.05
C GLN A 117 1.58 14.38 -5.78
N PRO A 118 1.98 14.94 -4.62
CA PRO A 118 1.18 14.90 -3.40
C PRO A 118 -0.17 15.63 -3.53
#